data_AF-A0A851I6L9-F1
#
_entry.id   AF-A0A851I6L9-F1
#
_cell.length_a   1.000
_cell.length_b   1.000
_cell.length_c   1.000
_cell.angle_alpha   90.00
_cell.angle_beta   90.00
_cell.angle_gamma   90.00
#
_symmetry.space_group_name_H-M   'P 1'
#
loop_
_entity.id
_entity.type
_entity.pdbx_description
1 polymer ?
#
loop_
_entity_poly.entity_id
_entity_poly.type
_entity_poly.pdbx_seq_one_letter_code
_entity_poly.pdbx_strand_id
1 'polypeptide(L)'
;MKKNKSKKVINHILRANKAIMAAQEELRKEVEEQGKIIDSHSKDIAELQNKVIEMRDNAIVLELKYLSGKEVAEKYNLSPGRISQIKKEISQKKTN
;
A
#
# COMPACT_ATOMS: atom_id res chain seq x y z
N MET A 1 -43.91 19.25 41.01
CA MET A 1 -43.64 18.73 39.64
C MET A 1 -42.22 18.95 39.10
N LYS A 2 -41.41 19.93 39.55
CA LYS A 2 -40.08 20.23 38.97
C LYS A 2 -39.00 19.13 39.16
N LYS A 3 -38.99 18.39 40.28
CA LYS A 3 -37.97 17.35 40.57
C LYS A 3 -37.97 16.15 39.60
N ASN A 4 -39.13 15.76 39.04
CA ASN A 4 -39.23 14.60 38.12
C ASN A 4 -38.74 14.92 36.69
N LYS A 5 -38.87 16.18 36.23
CA LYS A 5 -38.33 16.60 34.92
C LYS A 5 -36.79 16.54 34.90
N SER A 6 -36.14 16.94 35.99
CA SER A 6 -34.67 16.89 36.13
C SER A 6 -34.12 15.47 36.05
N LYS A 7 -34.70 14.50 36.76
CA LYS A 7 -34.29 13.08 36.68
C LYS A 7 -34.48 12.47 35.28
N LYS A 8 -35.56 12.84 34.59
CA LYS A 8 -35.80 12.38 33.20
C LYS A 8 -34.71 12.90 32.25
N VAL A 9 -34.32 14.16 32.38
CA VAL A 9 -33.24 14.75 31.58
C VAL A 9 -31.91 14.08 31.87
N ILE A 10 -31.58 13.88 33.15
CA ILE A 10 -30.35 13.18 33.57
C ILE A 10 -30.30 11.76 32.98
N ASN A 11 -31.39 11.01 33.04
CA ASN A 11 -31.45 9.66 32.46
C ASN A 11 -31.31 9.67 30.93
N HIS A 12 -31.84 10.69 30.26
CA HIS A 12 -31.70 10.83 28.81
C HIS A 12 -30.25 11.12 28.42
N ILE A 13 -29.60 12.04 29.13
CA ILE A 13 -28.17 12.34 28.95
C ILE A 13 -27.32 11.10 29.22
N LEU A 14 -27.60 10.35 30.30
CA LEU A 14 -26.87 9.14 30.61
C LEU A 14 -26.99 8.07 29.50
N ARG A 15 -28.19 7.92 28.92
CA ARG A 15 -28.40 7.00 27.79
C ARG A 15 -27.67 7.46 26.54
N ALA A 16 -27.72 8.76 26.23
CA ALA A 16 -27.00 9.33 25.11
C ALA A 16 -25.48 9.12 25.26
N ASN A 17 -24.93 9.38 26.45
CA ASN A 17 -23.51 9.16 26.73
C ASN A 17 -23.12 7.68 26.58
N LYS A 18 -23.95 6.76 27.07
CA LYS A 18 -23.70 5.31 26.88
C LYS A 18 -23.70 4.92 25.40
N ALA A 19 -24.62 5.47 24.61
CA ALA A 19 -24.68 5.21 23.17
C ALA A 19 -23.46 5.78 22.45
N ILE A 20 -23.02 7.00 22.80
CA ILE A 20 -21.81 7.62 22.25
C ILE A 20 -20.58 6.79 22.60
N MET A 21 -20.44 6.35 23.85
CA MET A 21 -19.31 5.52 24.26
C MET A 21 -19.27 4.18 23.50
N ALA A 22 -20.43 3.55 23.28
CA ALA A 22 -20.51 2.32 22.49
C ALA A 22 -20.08 2.56 21.03
N ALA A 23 -20.58 3.62 20.40
CA ALA A 23 -20.22 3.96 19.02
C ALA A 23 -18.73 4.31 18.88
N GLN A 24 -18.14 4.98 19.88
CA GLN A 24 -16.70 5.28 19.89
C GLN A 24 -15.86 4.01 20.00
N GLU A 25 -16.29 3.03 20.80
CA GLU A 25 -15.58 1.76 20.92
C GLU A 25 -15.67 0.91 19.65
N GLU A 26 -16.83 0.88 18.99
CA GLU A 26 -17.00 0.23 17.69
C GLU A 26 -16.11 0.87 16.64
N LEU A 27 -16.12 2.21 16.54
CA LEU A 27 -15.25 2.95 15.62
C LEU A 27 -13.77 2.67 15.90
N ARG A 28 -13.37 2.61 17.18
CA ARG A 28 -11.98 2.30 17.55
C ARG A 28 -11.55 0.92 17.04
N LYS A 29 -12.42 -0.09 17.18
CA LYS A 29 -12.15 -1.45 16.69
C LYS A 29 -12.05 -1.49 15.18
N GLU A 30 -12.97 -0.83 14.48
CA GLU A 30 -12.96 -0.76 13.02
C GLU A 30 -11.68 -0.08 12.51
N VAL A 31 -11.28 1.03 13.12
CA VAL A 31 -10.02 1.71 12.77
C VAL A 31 -8.80 0.80 13.01
N GLU A 32 -8.77 0.05 14.11
CA GLU A 32 -7.68 -0.89 14.39
C GLU A 32 -7.61 -2.03 13.36
N GLU A 33 -8.77 -2.58 12.97
CA GLU A 33 -8.87 -3.62 11.95
C GLU A 33 -8.42 -3.11 10.58
N GLN A 34 -8.90 -1.94 10.17
CA GLN A 34 -8.48 -1.30 8.91
C GLN A 34 -6.98 -0.98 8.91
N GLY A 35 -6.41 -0.57 10.05
CA GLY A 35 -4.97 -0.36 10.18
C GLY A 35 -4.17 -1.62 9.84
N LYS A 36 -4.57 -2.79 10.37
CA LYS A 36 -3.91 -4.08 10.07
C LYS A 36 -4.03 -4.47 8.60
N ILE A 37 -5.19 -4.21 7.99
CA ILE A 37 -5.42 -4.49 6.56
C ILE A 37 -4.50 -3.61 5.69
N ILE A 38 -4.39 -2.32 6.00
CA ILE A 38 -3.52 -1.39 5.28
C ILE A 38 -2.06 -1.83 5.37
N ASP A 39 -1.60 -2.25 6.54
CA ASP A 39 -0.24 -2.75 6.72
C ASP A 39 0.04 -4.00 5.88
N SER A 40 -0.94 -4.91 5.79
CA SER A 40 -0.84 -6.10 4.93
C SER A 40 -0.76 -5.71 3.46
N HIS A 41 -1.71 -4.90 2.98
CA HIS A 41 -1.76 -4.47 1.58
C HIS A 41 -0.51 -3.68 1.19
N SER A 42 0.07 -2.91 2.11
CA SER A 42 1.30 -2.17 1.85
C SER A 42 2.49 -3.10 1.57
N LYS A 43 2.56 -4.26 2.26
CA LYS A 43 3.56 -5.29 1.98
C LYS A 43 3.32 -5.97 0.63
N ASP A 44 2.06 -6.33 0.35
CA ASP A 44 1.69 -6.95 -0.93
C ASP A 44 2.01 -6.04 -2.12
N ILE A 45 1.74 -4.73 -1.99
CA ILE A 45 2.09 -3.73 -3.00
C ILE A 45 3.61 -3.66 -3.21
N ALA A 46 4.40 -3.66 -2.13
CA ALA A 46 5.86 -3.63 -2.23
C ALA A 46 6.40 -4.88 -2.94
N GLU A 47 5.85 -6.06 -2.65
CA GLU A 47 6.22 -7.30 -3.33
C GLU A 47 5.84 -7.28 -4.82
N LEU A 48 4.64 -6.82 -5.14
CA LEU A 48 4.18 -6.69 -6.53
C LEU A 48 5.01 -5.68 -7.32
N GLN A 49 5.36 -4.54 -6.72
CA GLN A 49 6.25 -3.55 -7.33
C GLN A 49 7.61 -4.17 -7.67
N ASN A 50 8.19 -4.95 -6.76
CA ASN A 50 9.45 -5.65 -7.01
C ASN A 50 9.33 -6.66 -8.16
N LYS A 51 8.25 -7.46 -8.21
CA LYS A 51 8.01 -8.42 -9.31
C LYS A 51 7.84 -7.70 -10.66
N VAL A 52 7.11 -6.60 -10.70
CA VAL A 52 6.92 -5.80 -11.93
C VAL A 52 8.25 -5.23 -12.41
N ILE A 53 9.09 -4.72 -11.51
CA ILE A 53 10.43 -4.23 -11.84
C ILE A 53 11.28 -5.37 -12.42
N GLU A 54 11.27 -6.55 -11.79
CA GLU A 54 12.01 -7.71 -12.28
C GLU A 54 11.53 -8.17 -13.67
N MET A 55 10.22 -8.25 -13.90
CA MET A 55 9.65 -8.60 -15.19
C MET A 55 10.05 -7.60 -16.28
N ARG A 56 9.98 -6.30 -15.97
CA ARG A 56 10.41 -5.23 -16.88
C ARG A 56 11.90 -5.36 -17.21
N ASP A 57 12.73 -5.55 -16.20
CA ASP A 57 14.19 -5.62 -16.37
C ASP A 57 14.58 -6.88 -17.18
N ASN A 58 13.88 -8.00 -16.97
CA ASN A 58 14.03 -9.21 -17.80
C ASN A 58 13.63 -8.96 -19.27
N ALA A 59 12.53 -8.25 -19.51
CA ALA A 59 12.10 -7.87 -20.85
C ALA A 59 13.14 -6.97 -21.55
N ILE A 60 13.69 -5.98 -20.84
CA ILE A 60 14.78 -5.13 -21.32
C ILE A 60 15.99 -5.96 -21.76
N VAL A 61 16.42 -6.92 -20.92
CA VAL A 61 17.58 -7.77 -21.25
C VAL A 61 17.32 -8.68 -22.45
N LEU A 62 16.09 -9.17 -22.62
CA LEU A 62 15.71 -9.94 -23.79
C LEU A 62 15.71 -9.09 -25.06
N GLU A 63 15.17 -7.88 -25.00
CA GLU A 63 15.15 -6.96 -26.14
C GLU A 63 16.53 -6.48 -26.56
N LEU A 64 17.45 -6.28 -25.60
CA LEU A 64 18.86 -5.96 -25.88
C LEU A 64 19.61 -7.02 -26.70
N LYS A 65 19.04 -8.22 -26.87
CA LYS A 65 19.60 -9.24 -27.78
C LYS A 65 19.31 -8.94 -29.25
N TYR A 66 18.27 -8.14 -29.53
CA TYR A 66 17.76 -7.88 -30.87
C TYR A 66 17.83 -6.41 -31.27
N LEU A 67 17.77 -5.50 -30.30
CA LEU A 67 17.79 -4.04 -30.50
C LEU A 67 19.04 -3.41 -29.90
N SER A 68 19.42 -2.23 -30.42
CA SER A 68 20.50 -1.46 -29.83
C SER A 68 20.12 -0.91 -28.46
N GLY A 69 21.12 -0.71 -27.59
CA GLY A 69 20.87 -0.14 -26.26
C GLY A 69 20.23 1.25 -26.28
N LYS A 70 20.39 2.00 -27.37
CA LYS A 70 19.76 3.31 -27.57
C LYS A 70 18.26 3.17 -27.86
N GLU A 71 17.87 2.27 -28.76
CA GLU A 71 16.46 2.01 -29.09
C GLU A 71 15.70 1.47 -27.88
N VAL A 72 16.32 0.57 -27.10
CA VAL A 72 15.71 0.06 -25.86
C VAL A 72 15.61 1.16 -24.81
N ALA A 73 16.62 2.03 -24.66
CA ALA A 73 16.57 3.17 -23.75
C ALA A 73 15.41 4.12 -24.09
N GLU A 74 15.23 4.44 -25.38
CA GLU A 74 14.13 5.27 -25.87
C GLU A 74 12.76 4.60 -25.63
N LYS A 75 12.62 3.31 -25.93
CA LYS A 75 11.36 2.56 -25.77
C LYS A 75 10.90 2.47 -24.31
N TYR A 76 11.83 2.29 -23.38
CA TYR A 76 11.52 2.16 -21.96
C TYR A 76 11.59 3.50 -21.20
N ASN A 77 11.86 4.60 -21.90
CA ASN A 77 12.08 5.93 -21.31
C ASN A 77 13.11 5.91 -20.17
N LEU A 78 14.21 5.21 -20.40
CA LEU A 78 15.32 5.03 -19.44
C LEU A 78 16.60 5.64 -20.01
N SER A 79 17.52 6.02 -19.11
CA SER A 79 18.84 6.43 -19.57
C SER A 79 19.65 5.21 -20.06
N PRO A 80 20.56 5.39 -21.04
CA PRO A 80 21.46 4.31 -21.46
C PRO A 80 22.29 3.73 -20.30
N GLY A 81 22.65 4.57 -19.32
CA GLY A 81 23.32 4.14 -18.10
C GLY A 81 22.48 3.16 -17.27
N ARG A 82 21.17 3.42 -17.11
CA ARG A 82 20.27 2.52 -16.39
C ARG A 82 20.09 1.19 -17.12
N ILE A 83 19.99 1.20 -18.45
CA ILE A 83 19.94 -0.01 -19.27
C ILE A 83 21.21 -0.88 -19.07
N SER A 84 22.39 -0.24 -19.06
CA SER A 84 23.66 -0.93 -18.80
C SER A 84 23.71 -1.54 -17.40
N GLN A 85 23.21 -0.81 -16.40
CA GLN A 85 23.13 -1.27 -15.02
C GLN A 85 22.19 -2.49 -14.89
N ILE A 86 20.99 -2.42 -15.48
CA ILE A 86 20.02 -3.54 -15.49
C ILE A 86 20.64 -4.80 -16.10
N LYS A 87 21.34 -4.66 -17.23
CA LYS A 87 22.05 -5.78 -17.87
C LYS A 87 23.07 -6.42 -16.92
N LYS A 88 23.81 -5.61 -16.16
CA LYS A 88 24.80 -6.09 -15.17
C LYS A 88 24.11 -6.78 -13.99
N GLU A 89 23.10 -6.16 -13.41
CA GLU A 89 22.33 -6.66 -12.25
C GLU A 89 21.70 -8.03 -12.55
N ILE A 90 21.07 -8.21 -13.72
CA ILE A 90 20.47 -9.50 -14.12
C ILE A 90 21.53 -10.56 -14.43
N SER A 91 22.66 -10.17 -15.03
CA SER A 91 23.73 -11.13 -15.31
C SER A 91 24.34 -11.70 -14.01
N GLN A 92 24.48 -10.86 -12.98
CA GLN A 92 24.96 -11.27 -11.66
C GLN A 92 23.96 -12.15 -10.89
N LYS A 93 22.65 -11.91 -11.06
CA LYS A 93 21.60 -12.77 -10.46
C LYS A 93 21.54 -14.18 -11.05
N LYS A 94 21.99 -14.39 -12.29
CA LYS A 94 21.99 -15.73 -12.94
C LYS A 94 23.20 -16.58 -12.56
N THR A 95 24.25 -15.97 -12.00
CA THR A 95 25.50 -16.66 -11.61
C THR A 95 25.51 -17.11 -10.15
N ASN A 96 24.50 -16.74 -9.37
CA ASN A 96 24.28 -17.18 -7.99
C ASN A 96 23.04 -18.06 -7.92
#